data_AF-A0A5J5TXZ5-F1
#
_entry.id   AF-A0A5J5TXZ5-F1
#
_cell.length_a   1.000
_cell.length_b   1.000
_cell.length_c   1.000
_cell.angle_alpha   90.00
_cell.angle_beta   90.00
_cell.angle_gamma   90.00
#
_symmetry.space_group_name_H-M   'P 1'
#
loop_
_entity.id
_entity.type
_entity.pdbx_description
1 polymer ?
#
loop_
_entity_poly.entity_id
_entity_poly.type
_entity_poly.pdbx_seq_one_letter_code
_entity_poly.pdbx_strand_id
1 'polypeptide(L)'
;MSAIGEAALSAFFELLGGKLLDSALNFVADHKQLHPLKQWQSILPDIQAVLGDAEEKQIKNDGVKKWLEDLQDLAYDVDDILDKFAYEELRLKLKKSQAQASTSKVRKLIPTCFTGTSLTPTSFLFKNSMIPKVKEITDRLNSLTTRRSSLGLSEILSQAPTSKGKQPRLQPTSVLDGVVEYVGRHKEKTEMIELLKGDNSRGVSVLSIVGMGGMGKTTLAQLVYNDATINKTFDHKARVCVSDNFDAVNITRTILKSIDPNSGDENDLNLLQVKLKEKLSGKRFLLVLDDIWNENYDDWTILRSPFGARTKIIVTTRLQIVSSIVDSLKVFHLDKLSDDDCLSVFTQHALKARNFGGYLPFKEIGEKIVRRCNGLPLAAKAIGSLLRTVKYHQEWERIYESEIWNLPEEQCGIIPALRLSYHHLPSYLKRCFAYCSILPKDYEFEEGEIILL
;
A
#
# COMPACT_ATOMS: atom_id res chain seq x y z
N MET A 1 -9.68 6.75 -5.53
CA MET A 1 -9.82 5.39 -6.08
C MET A 1 -9.11 5.16 -7.44
N SER A 2 -8.59 6.18 -8.15
CA SER A 2 -8.11 5.97 -9.54
C SER A 2 -6.71 5.34 -9.71
N ALA A 3 -5.86 5.31 -8.68
CA ALA A 3 -4.53 4.68 -8.76
C ALA A 3 -4.58 3.14 -8.75
N ILE A 4 -5.58 2.56 -8.09
CA ILE A 4 -5.74 1.10 -7.95
C ILE A 4 -6.11 0.44 -9.29
N GLY A 5 -6.84 1.17 -10.15
CA GLY A 5 -7.29 0.66 -11.46
C GLY A 5 -6.14 0.41 -12.44
N GLU A 6 -5.10 1.25 -12.47
CA GLU A 6 -3.97 1.11 -13.41
C GLU A 6 -3.06 -0.07 -13.05
N ALA A 7 -2.72 -0.23 -11.77
CA ALA A 7 -1.94 -1.38 -11.33
C ALA A 7 -2.65 -2.71 -11.62
N ALA A 8 -3.99 -2.73 -11.48
CA ALA A 8 -4.83 -3.85 -11.86
C ALA A 8 -4.88 -4.05 -13.38
N LEU A 9 -4.94 -2.99 -14.18
CA LEU A 9 -4.96 -3.07 -15.65
C LEU A 9 -3.61 -3.53 -16.23
N SER A 10 -2.50 -2.97 -15.77
CA SER A 10 -1.16 -3.36 -16.20
C SER A 10 -0.91 -4.85 -15.91
N ALA A 11 -1.28 -5.27 -14.70
CA ALA A 11 -1.27 -6.66 -14.27
C ALA A 11 -2.10 -7.59 -15.13
N PHE A 12 -3.30 -7.15 -15.40
CA PHE A 12 -4.28 -7.85 -16.19
C PHE A 12 -3.74 -8.08 -17.60
N PHE A 13 -3.26 -7.03 -18.28
CA PHE A 13 -2.69 -7.16 -19.62
C PHE A 13 -1.41 -7.99 -19.68
N GLU A 14 -0.54 -7.95 -18.67
CA GLU A 14 0.61 -8.87 -18.55
C GLU A 14 0.18 -10.34 -18.44
N LEU A 15 -0.84 -10.63 -17.62
CA LEU A 15 -1.34 -11.98 -17.39
C LEU A 15 -2.08 -12.54 -18.62
N LEU A 16 -2.91 -11.72 -19.25
CA LEU A 16 -3.64 -12.08 -20.45
C LEU A 16 -2.70 -12.33 -21.64
N GLY A 17 -1.70 -11.45 -21.85
CA GLY A 17 -0.78 -11.53 -22.97
C GLY A 17 0.07 -12.81 -23.02
N GLY A 18 0.22 -13.49 -21.87
CA GLY A 18 0.91 -14.77 -21.76
C GLY A 18 -0.02 -15.99 -21.88
N LYS A 19 -0.42 -16.56 -20.74
CA LYS A 19 -0.97 -17.94 -20.68
C LYS A 19 -2.39 -18.08 -21.25
N LEU A 20 -3.26 -17.11 -21.01
CA LEU A 20 -4.68 -17.21 -21.35
C LEU A 20 -4.91 -16.96 -22.84
N LEU A 21 -4.22 -15.97 -23.41
CA LEU A 21 -4.30 -15.69 -24.84
C LEU A 21 -3.67 -16.82 -25.66
N ASP A 22 -2.56 -17.42 -25.20
CA ASP A 22 -1.97 -18.59 -25.86
C ASP A 22 -2.88 -19.83 -25.82
N SER A 23 -3.55 -20.09 -24.69
CA SER A 23 -4.56 -21.17 -24.58
C SER A 23 -5.73 -20.93 -25.53
N ALA A 24 -6.28 -19.71 -25.56
CA ALA A 24 -7.36 -19.34 -26.47
C ALA A 24 -6.91 -19.43 -27.95
N LEU A 25 -5.69 -19.00 -28.28
CA LEU A 25 -5.15 -19.08 -29.64
C LEU A 25 -4.87 -20.50 -30.09
N ASN A 26 -4.42 -21.38 -29.20
CA ASN A 26 -4.24 -22.81 -29.49
C ASN A 26 -5.59 -23.50 -29.73
N PHE A 27 -6.62 -23.17 -28.94
CA PHE A 27 -7.99 -23.63 -29.18
C PHE A 27 -8.53 -23.16 -30.56
N VAL A 28 -8.17 -21.94 -30.95
CA VAL A 28 -8.55 -21.29 -32.20
C VAL A 28 -7.73 -21.74 -33.41
N ALA A 29 -6.48 -22.17 -33.24
CA ALA A 29 -5.61 -22.63 -34.33
C ALA A 29 -6.22 -23.81 -35.09
N ASP A 30 -6.99 -24.66 -34.40
CA ASP A 30 -7.78 -25.75 -34.98
C ASP A 30 -9.05 -25.25 -35.74
N HIS A 31 -9.39 -23.96 -35.65
CA HIS A 31 -10.67 -23.39 -36.06
C HIS A 31 -10.52 -21.99 -36.72
N LYS A 32 -10.36 -21.96 -38.05
CA LYS A 32 -10.03 -20.80 -38.95
C LYS A 32 -10.83 -19.47 -38.84
N GLN A 33 -11.77 -19.27 -37.91
CA GLN A 33 -12.71 -18.12 -37.91
C GLN A 33 -12.59 -17.12 -36.74
N LEU A 34 -11.64 -17.30 -35.81
CA LEU A 34 -11.39 -16.37 -34.70
C LEU A 34 -10.07 -15.58 -34.90
N HIS A 35 -9.86 -15.10 -36.13
CA HIS A 35 -8.75 -14.21 -36.49
C HIS A 35 -8.61 -12.95 -35.62
N PRO A 36 -9.70 -12.30 -35.13
CA PRO A 36 -9.57 -11.09 -34.32
C PRO A 36 -8.81 -11.29 -33.00
N LEU A 37 -8.81 -12.50 -32.41
CA LEU A 37 -8.01 -12.81 -31.21
C LEU A 37 -6.50 -12.65 -31.45
N LYS A 38 -6.02 -12.91 -32.67
CA LYS A 38 -4.60 -12.69 -33.02
C LYS A 38 -4.23 -11.21 -32.98
N GLN A 39 -5.18 -10.30 -33.22
CA GLN A 39 -4.93 -8.86 -33.14
C GLN A 39 -4.70 -8.40 -31.70
N TRP A 40 -5.23 -9.12 -30.70
CA TRP A 40 -5.03 -8.77 -29.30
C TRP A 40 -3.56 -8.92 -28.90
N GLN A 41 -2.83 -9.89 -29.49
CA GLN A 41 -1.38 -10.05 -29.24
C GLN A 41 -0.56 -8.82 -29.61
N SER A 42 -1.01 -8.01 -30.58
CA SER A 42 -0.35 -6.75 -30.93
C SER A 42 -0.92 -5.55 -30.17
N ILE A 43 -2.24 -5.50 -29.93
CA ILE A 43 -2.88 -4.32 -29.34
C ILE A 43 -2.63 -4.21 -27.82
N LEU A 44 -2.63 -5.33 -27.09
CA LEU A 44 -2.52 -5.30 -25.63
C LEU A 44 -1.15 -4.75 -25.16
N PRO A 45 0.00 -5.13 -25.76
CA PRO A 45 1.29 -4.51 -25.43
C PRO A 45 1.33 -3.00 -25.73
N ASP A 46 0.73 -2.56 -26.83
CA ASP A 46 0.69 -1.12 -27.20
C ASP A 46 -0.11 -0.30 -26.18
N ILE A 47 -1.20 -0.86 -25.66
CA ILE A 47 -1.99 -0.24 -24.58
C ILE A 47 -1.19 -0.24 -23.29
N GLN A 48 -0.55 -1.36 -22.95
CA GLN A 48 0.26 -1.49 -21.73
C GLN A 48 1.39 -0.44 -21.68
N ALA A 49 2.02 -0.14 -22.82
CA ALA A 49 3.13 0.80 -22.92
C ALA A 49 2.75 2.25 -22.56
N VAL A 50 1.46 2.62 -22.58
CA VAL A 50 0.99 3.97 -22.25
C VAL A 50 0.25 4.10 -20.93
N LEU A 51 0.07 3.00 -20.19
CA LEU A 51 -0.67 3.02 -18.92
C LEU A 51 -0.03 3.97 -17.89
N GLY A 52 1.30 3.99 -17.78
CA GLY A 52 1.99 4.88 -16.84
C GLY A 52 1.81 6.37 -17.14
N ASP A 53 1.77 6.75 -18.42
CA ASP A 53 1.52 8.13 -18.86
C ASP A 53 0.05 8.52 -18.68
N ALA A 54 -0.85 7.59 -18.98
CA ALA A 54 -2.28 7.77 -18.74
C ALA A 54 -2.56 7.96 -17.23
N GLU A 55 -1.85 7.25 -16.35
CA GLU A 55 -2.01 7.36 -14.90
C GLU A 55 -1.70 8.77 -14.38
N GLU A 56 -0.69 9.44 -14.93
CA GLU A 56 -0.32 10.80 -14.56
C GLU A 56 -1.33 11.81 -15.14
N LYS A 57 -1.70 11.65 -16.42
CA LYS A 57 -2.55 12.60 -17.13
C LYS A 57 -4.02 12.55 -16.74
N GLN A 58 -4.56 11.41 -16.26
CA GLN A 58 -5.99 11.26 -15.91
C GLN A 58 -6.47 12.26 -14.85
N ILE A 59 -5.57 12.86 -14.08
CA ILE A 59 -5.90 13.72 -12.95
C ILE A 59 -6.32 15.11 -13.43
N LYS A 60 -5.71 15.57 -14.52
CA LYS A 60 -5.97 16.89 -15.12
C LYS A 60 -6.76 16.80 -16.42
N ASN A 61 -6.75 15.64 -17.06
CA ASN A 61 -7.38 15.42 -18.34
C ASN A 61 -8.50 14.38 -18.22
N ASP A 62 -9.75 14.87 -18.17
CA ASP A 62 -10.95 14.04 -18.10
C ASP A 62 -11.08 13.09 -19.30
N GLY A 63 -10.52 13.44 -20.46
CA GLY A 63 -10.48 12.56 -21.63
C GLY A 63 -9.60 11.33 -21.42
N VAL A 64 -8.46 11.49 -20.75
CA VAL A 64 -7.57 10.39 -20.35
C VAL A 64 -8.19 9.56 -19.24
N LYS A 65 -8.86 10.21 -18.27
CA LYS A 65 -9.60 9.52 -17.21
C LYS A 65 -10.68 8.60 -17.80
N LYS A 66 -11.51 9.13 -18.70
CA LYS A 66 -12.53 8.35 -19.39
C LYS A 66 -11.93 7.22 -20.22
N TRP A 67 -10.79 7.46 -20.86
CA TRP A 67 -10.09 6.41 -21.61
C TRP A 67 -9.63 5.26 -20.70
N LEU A 68 -9.14 5.54 -19.49
CA LEU A 68 -8.80 4.51 -18.50
C LEU A 68 -10.04 3.77 -17.95
N GLU A 69 -11.14 4.48 -17.71
CA GLU A 69 -12.41 3.88 -17.29
C GLU A 69 -12.95 2.92 -18.36
N ASP A 70 -12.95 3.35 -19.63
CA ASP A 70 -13.38 2.52 -20.77
C ASP A 70 -12.47 1.28 -20.94
N LEU A 71 -11.17 1.43 -20.66
CA LEU A 71 -10.20 0.34 -20.68
C LEU A 71 -10.39 -0.64 -19.52
N GLN A 72 -10.72 -0.13 -18.33
CA GLN A 72 -11.01 -0.95 -17.14
C GLN A 72 -12.27 -1.80 -17.36
N ASP A 73 -13.32 -1.22 -17.92
CA ASP A 73 -14.53 -1.94 -18.28
C ASP A 73 -14.24 -3.04 -19.32
N LEU A 74 -13.49 -2.69 -20.37
CA LEU A 74 -13.09 -3.64 -21.41
C LEU A 74 -12.22 -4.79 -20.87
N ALA A 75 -11.41 -4.53 -19.85
CA ALA A 75 -10.60 -5.57 -19.22
C ALA A 75 -11.49 -6.68 -18.64
N TYR A 76 -12.55 -6.35 -17.91
CA TYR A 76 -13.48 -7.36 -17.41
C TYR A 76 -14.08 -8.20 -18.54
N ASP A 77 -14.50 -7.57 -19.64
CA ASP A 77 -15.04 -8.30 -20.80
C ASP A 77 -14.03 -9.26 -21.45
N VAL A 78 -12.76 -8.85 -21.52
CA VAL A 78 -11.68 -9.71 -22.04
C VAL A 78 -11.47 -10.91 -21.12
N ASP A 79 -11.44 -10.70 -19.79
CA ASP A 79 -11.28 -11.76 -18.79
C ASP A 79 -12.40 -12.80 -18.93
N ASP A 80 -13.63 -12.30 -18.97
CA ASP A 80 -14.86 -13.07 -19.09
C ASP A 80 -14.87 -13.97 -20.33
N ILE A 81 -14.25 -13.52 -21.43
CA ILE A 81 -14.13 -14.27 -22.68
C ILE A 81 -13.01 -15.29 -22.61
N LEU A 82 -11.84 -14.91 -22.10
CA LEU A 82 -10.72 -15.84 -21.96
C LEU A 82 -11.02 -16.98 -20.98
N ASP A 83 -11.73 -16.71 -19.89
CA ASP A 83 -12.22 -17.71 -18.95
C ASP A 83 -13.18 -18.71 -19.61
N LYS A 84 -14.08 -18.23 -20.48
CA LYS A 84 -14.98 -19.10 -21.26
C LYS A 84 -14.20 -20.00 -22.22
N PHE A 85 -13.13 -19.49 -22.85
CA PHE A 85 -12.24 -20.31 -23.69
C PHE A 85 -11.48 -21.36 -22.86
N ALA A 86 -10.91 -20.97 -21.71
CA ALA A 86 -10.19 -21.87 -20.82
C ALA A 86 -11.11 -22.99 -20.29
N TYR A 87 -12.34 -22.64 -19.91
CA TYR A 87 -13.36 -23.60 -19.49
C TYR A 87 -13.69 -24.62 -20.58
N GLU A 88 -13.94 -24.18 -21.82
CA GLU A 88 -14.24 -25.10 -22.92
C GLU A 88 -13.05 -25.97 -23.30
N GLU A 89 -11.82 -25.45 -23.21
CA GLU A 89 -10.61 -26.27 -23.40
C GLU A 89 -10.55 -27.42 -22.39
N LEU A 90 -10.77 -27.12 -21.09
CA LEU A 90 -10.81 -28.12 -20.02
C LEU A 90 -11.94 -29.13 -20.24
N ARG A 91 -13.14 -28.66 -20.62
CA ARG A 91 -14.30 -29.51 -20.91
C ARG A 91 -14.02 -30.49 -22.05
N LEU A 92 -13.39 -30.03 -23.13
CA LEU A 92 -13.03 -30.89 -24.26
C LEU A 92 -11.94 -31.92 -23.89
N LYS A 93 -10.94 -31.52 -23.10
CA LYS A 93 -9.92 -32.45 -22.57
C LYS A 93 -10.54 -33.56 -21.73
N LEU A 94 -11.50 -33.23 -20.85
CA LEU A 94 -12.24 -34.22 -20.05
C LEU A 94 -13.08 -35.18 -20.90
N LYS A 95 -13.78 -34.67 -21.92
CA LYS A 95 -14.56 -35.52 -22.84
C LYS A 95 -13.67 -36.48 -23.64
N LYS A 96 -12.49 -36.02 -24.09
CA LYS A 96 -11.52 -36.87 -24.80
C LYS A 96 -10.95 -37.98 -23.90
N SER A 97 -10.66 -37.68 -22.62
CA SER A 97 -10.16 -38.69 -21.67
C SER A 97 -11.24 -39.72 -21.28
N GLN A 98 -12.49 -39.31 -21.10
CA GLN A 98 -13.62 -40.23 -20.86
C GLN A 98 -13.92 -41.13 -22.07
N ALA A 99 -13.80 -40.59 -23.29
CA ALA A 99 -13.98 -41.37 -24.52
C ALA A 99 -12.86 -42.42 -24.72
N GLN A 100 -11.64 -42.15 -24.24
CA GLN A 100 -10.53 -43.12 -24.28
C GLN A 100 -10.63 -44.22 -23.20
N ALA A 101 -11.26 -43.94 -22.05
CA ALA A 101 -11.49 -44.94 -21.00
C ALA A 101 -12.62 -45.94 -21.35
N SER A 102 -13.53 -45.58 -22.26
CA SER A 102 -14.65 -46.44 -22.68
C SER A 102 -14.38 -47.12 -24.02
N THR A 103 -13.53 -48.14 -24.03
CA THR A 103 -13.38 -49.05 -25.18
C THR A 103 -14.18 -50.33 -24.99
N SER A 104 -15.52 -50.23 -25.01
CA SER A 104 -16.35 -51.43 -25.23
C SER A 104 -16.25 -51.85 -26.70
N LYS A 105 -15.86 -53.10 -26.95
CA LYS A 105 -15.59 -53.71 -28.27
C LYS A 105 -16.79 -53.79 -29.22
N VAL A 106 -17.92 -53.12 -28.95
CA VAL A 106 -19.18 -53.27 -29.69
C VAL A 106 -19.40 -52.19 -30.75
N ARG A 107 -18.51 -51.20 -30.88
CA ARG A 107 -18.65 -50.10 -31.87
C ARG A 107 -18.07 -50.38 -33.27
N LYS A 108 -17.85 -51.65 -33.63
CA LYS A 108 -17.39 -52.04 -34.99
C LYS A 108 -18.52 -52.22 -36.03
N LEU A 109 -19.77 -51.87 -35.69
CA LEU A 109 -20.94 -52.07 -36.56
C LEU A 109 -21.68 -50.79 -36.98
N ILE A 110 -21.03 -49.62 -36.88
CA ILE A 110 -21.58 -48.38 -37.46
C ILE A 110 -20.75 -47.99 -38.69
N PRO A 111 -21.33 -47.88 -39.89
CA PRO A 111 -20.62 -47.52 -41.11
C PRO A 111 -19.82 -46.22 -40.98
N THR A 112 -18.60 -46.25 -41.51
CA THR A 112 -17.55 -45.23 -41.55
C THR A 112 -17.85 -44.03 -42.44
N CYS A 113 -19.08 -43.54 -42.48
CA CYS A 113 -19.49 -42.37 -43.30
C CYS A 113 -19.78 -41.09 -42.50
N PHE A 114 -19.49 -41.05 -41.19
CA PHE A 114 -19.65 -39.84 -40.36
C PHE A 114 -18.44 -39.51 -39.47
N THR A 115 -17.29 -40.15 -39.67
CA THR A 115 -16.08 -39.89 -38.87
C THR A 115 -15.15 -38.81 -39.45
N GLY A 116 -15.61 -38.04 -40.45
CA GLY A 116 -14.81 -37.01 -41.12
C GLY A 116 -14.85 -35.61 -40.49
N THR A 117 -15.82 -35.32 -39.62
CA THR A 117 -15.91 -34.02 -38.93
C THR A 117 -16.43 -34.23 -37.51
N SER A 118 -15.52 -34.42 -36.56
CA SER A 118 -15.83 -34.28 -35.13
C SER A 118 -16.09 -32.82 -34.79
N LEU A 119 -17.10 -32.20 -35.40
CA LEU A 119 -17.74 -31.01 -34.88
C LEU A 119 -18.90 -31.48 -34.03
N THR A 120 -18.62 -31.76 -32.76
CA THR A 120 -19.70 -31.93 -31.77
C THR A 120 -20.60 -30.69 -31.85
N PRO A 121 -21.94 -30.80 -31.97
CA PRO A 121 -22.85 -29.66 -32.14
C PRO A 121 -22.64 -28.55 -31.10
N THR A 122 -22.17 -28.91 -29.91
CA THR A 122 -21.83 -28.00 -28.82
C THR A 122 -20.64 -27.08 -29.11
N SER A 123 -19.61 -27.52 -29.84
CA SER A 123 -18.45 -26.67 -30.17
C SER A 123 -18.78 -25.63 -31.25
N PHE A 124 -19.66 -25.98 -32.20
CA PHE A 124 -20.17 -25.05 -33.20
C PHE A 124 -21.09 -23.97 -32.60
N LEU A 125 -21.98 -24.36 -31.68
CA LEU A 125 -22.85 -23.41 -30.97
C LEU A 125 -22.05 -22.44 -30.08
N PHE A 126 -21.06 -22.95 -29.33
CA PHE A 126 -20.15 -22.12 -28.55
C PHE A 126 -19.43 -21.11 -29.46
N LYS A 127 -18.88 -21.57 -30.58
CA LYS A 127 -18.19 -20.73 -31.57
C LYS A 127 -19.07 -19.59 -32.09
N ASN A 128 -20.29 -19.88 -32.54
CA ASN A 128 -21.18 -18.85 -33.07
C ASN A 128 -21.58 -17.81 -32.02
N SER A 129 -21.63 -18.21 -30.74
CA SER A 129 -21.88 -17.28 -29.64
C SER A 129 -20.68 -16.40 -29.27
N MET A 130 -19.44 -16.88 -29.51
CA MET A 130 -18.21 -16.15 -29.14
C MET A 130 -17.70 -15.21 -30.24
N ILE A 131 -17.92 -15.52 -31.52
CA ILE A 131 -17.54 -14.66 -32.65
C ILE A 131 -18.02 -13.20 -32.49
N PRO A 132 -19.30 -12.90 -32.20
CA PRO A 132 -19.76 -11.52 -32.07
C PRO A 132 -19.10 -10.81 -30.88
N LYS A 133 -18.91 -11.50 -29.75
CA LYS A 133 -18.29 -10.92 -28.54
C LYS A 133 -16.82 -10.60 -28.74
N VAL A 134 -16.07 -11.52 -29.35
CA VAL A 134 -14.66 -11.30 -29.69
C VAL A 134 -14.53 -10.12 -30.67
N LYS A 135 -15.44 -10.01 -31.64
CA LYS A 135 -15.44 -8.89 -32.59
C LYS A 135 -15.71 -7.56 -31.88
N GLU A 136 -16.70 -7.51 -31.00
CA GLU A 136 -17.03 -6.33 -30.21
C GLU A 136 -15.86 -5.85 -29.34
N ILE A 137 -15.19 -6.76 -28.63
CA ILE A 137 -13.99 -6.46 -27.84
C ILE A 137 -12.86 -5.95 -28.75
N THR A 138 -12.62 -6.59 -29.89
CA THR A 138 -11.63 -6.11 -30.87
C THR A 138 -11.94 -4.70 -31.35
N ASP A 139 -13.20 -4.39 -31.66
CA ASP A 139 -13.60 -3.06 -32.12
C ASP A 139 -13.39 -2.00 -31.02
N ARG A 140 -13.67 -2.35 -29.75
CA ARG A 140 -13.39 -1.49 -28.59
C ARG A 140 -11.88 -1.28 -28.35
N LEU A 141 -11.07 -2.33 -28.44
CA LEU A 141 -9.61 -2.25 -28.35
C LEU A 141 -9.04 -1.29 -29.42
N ASN A 142 -9.48 -1.44 -30.67
CA ASN A 142 -9.06 -0.55 -31.77
C ASN A 142 -9.50 0.91 -31.55
N SER A 143 -10.70 1.12 -31.00
CA SER A 143 -11.19 2.46 -30.63
C SER A 143 -10.30 3.12 -29.57
N LEU A 144 -9.90 2.37 -28.54
CA LEU A 144 -8.98 2.84 -27.50
C LEU A 144 -7.60 3.17 -28.07
N THR A 145 -7.05 2.33 -28.94
CA THR A 145 -5.77 2.60 -29.62
C THR A 145 -5.84 3.83 -30.51
N THR A 146 -6.98 4.09 -31.17
CA THR A 146 -7.15 5.30 -32.00
C THR A 146 -7.25 6.56 -31.14
N ARG A 147 -8.01 6.50 -30.03
CA ARG A 147 -8.14 7.61 -29.08
C ARG A 147 -6.83 7.96 -28.39
N ARG A 148 -5.93 6.98 -28.16
CA ARG A 148 -4.59 7.18 -27.60
C ARG A 148 -3.84 8.33 -28.27
N SER A 149 -3.79 8.36 -29.60
CA SER A 149 -3.08 9.40 -30.36
C SER A 149 -3.68 10.80 -30.17
N SER A 150 -5.01 10.89 -30.12
CA SER A 150 -5.72 12.16 -29.89
C SER A 150 -5.56 12.71 -28.46
N LEU A 151 -5.28 11.83 -27.50
CA LEU A 151 -5.06 12.18 -26.10
C LEU A 151 -3.59 12.50 -25.78
N GLY A 152 -2.70 12.39 -26.77
CA GLY A 152 -1.27 12.65 -26.58
C GLY A 152 -0.59 11.68 -25.62
N LEU A 153 -1.06 10.42 -25.57
CA LEU A 153 -0.48 9.37 -24.72
C LEU A 153 0.80 8.80 -25.36
N SER A 154 1.91 8.89 -24.63
CA SER A 154 3.24 8.46 -25.08
C SER A 154 3.80 7.35 -24.20
N GLU A 155 4.71 6.55 -24.76
CA GLU A 155 5.39 5.50 -24.01
C GLU A 155 6.37 6.12 -23.01
N ILE A 156 6.16 5.82 -21.72
CA ILE A 156 7.18 6.11 -20.72
C ILE A 156 8.11 4.90 -20.72
N LEU A 157 9.39 5.13 -21.05
CA LEU A 157 10.45 4.14 -20.89
C LEU A 157 10.70 3.91 -19.40
N SER A 158 9.80 3.20 -18.73
CA SER A 158 10.00 2.72 -17.37
C SER A 158 11.06 1.62 -17.42
N GLN A 159 12.33 2.00 -17.19
CA GLN A 159 13.38 1.01 -16.96
C GLN A 159 13.06 0.27 -15.67
N ALA A 160 12.57 -0.96 -15.80
CA ALA A 160 12.46 -1.88 -14.68
C ALA A 160 13.87 -2.08 -14.07
N PRO A 161 14.07 -1.80 -12.77
CA PRO A 161 15.28 -2.25 -12.11
C PRO A 161 15.26 -3.78 -12.12
N THR A 162 16.35 -4.40 -12.58
CA THR A 162 16.54 -5.85 -12.48
C THR A 162 16.63 -6.23 -11.00
N SER A 163 15.60 -6.87 -10.48
CA SER A 163 15.57 -7.36 -9.10
C SER A 163 16.48 -8.58 -8.95
N LYS A 164 17.67 -8.40 -8.37
CA LYS A 164 18.39 -9.47 -7.66
C LYS A 164 18.50 -9.10 -6.19
N GLY A 165 17.86 -9.90 -5.33
CA GLY A 165 18.09 -9.90 -3.90
C GLY A 165 16.87 -10.34 -3.12
N LYS A 166 16.77 -11.65 -2.82
CA LYS A 166 15.96 -12.12 -1.69
C LYS A 166 16.54 -11.51 -0.42
N GLN A 167 15.90 -10.47 0.10
CA GLN A 167 16.12 -9.97 1.44
C GLN A 167 14.88 -10.36 2.25
N PRO A 168 15.00 -11.23 3.26
CA PRO A 168 13.92 -11.39 4.23
C PRO A 168 13.95 -10.17 5.15
N ARG A 169 12.83 -9.47 5.36
CA ARG A 169 12.80 -8.47 6.44
C ARG A 169 11.43 -8.14 7.03
N LEU A 170 11.26 -8.71 8.22
CA LEU A 170 10.92 -8.16 9.54
C LEU A 170 9.67 -7.29 9.73
N GLN A 171 8.89 -7.74 10.72
CA GLN A 171 7.70 -7.13 11.31
C GLN A 171 7.91 -5.69 11.79
N PRO A 172 6.84 -4.88 11.94
CA PRO A 172 6.92 -3.56 12.56
C PRO A 172 7.43 -3.69 14.00
N THR A 173 8.68 -3.31 14.24
CA THR A 173 9.27 -3.44 15.59
C THR A 173 9.17 -2.12 16.35
N SER A 174 9.08 -2.22 17.67
CA SER A 174 9.32 -1.09 18.57
C SER A 174 10.79 -0.64 18.59
N VAL A 175 11.67 -1.32 17.85
CA VAL A 175 13.12 -1.08 17.81
C VAL A 175 13.40 0.00 16.79
N LEU A 176 14.02 1.09 17.26
CA LEU A 176 14.52 2.13 16.38
C LEU A 176 15.63 1.58 15.50
N ASP A 177 15.63 1.94 14.23
CA ASP A 177 16.76 1.65 13.35
C ASP A 177 17.99 2.43 13.84
N GLY A 178 18.95 1.71 14.43
CA GLY A 178 20.19 2.29 14.96
C GLY A 178 21.13 2.82 13.87
N VAL A 179 20.85 2.54 12.59
CA VAL A 179 21.59 3.09 11.43
C VAL A 179 21.02 4.44 11.01
N VAL A 180 19.78 4.76 11.40
CA VAL A 180 19.08 6.00 11.05
C VAL A 180 19.36 7.07 12.08
N GLU A 181 19.80 8.23 11.61
CA GLU A 181 19.91 9.43 12.42
C GLU A 181 18.58 10.18 12.41
N TYR A 182 18.04 10.45 13.59
CA TYR A 182 16.80 11.20 13.75
C TYR A 182 17.12 12.66 14.03
N VAL A 183 16.62 13.56 13.18
CA VAL A 183 17.01 14.99 13.17
C VAL A 183 15.80 15.90 13.45
N GLY A 184 16.08 17.17 13.77
CA GLY A 184 15.09 18.25 13.92
C GLY A 184 14.12 18.19 15.12
N ARG A 185 14.18 17.17 15.98
CA ARG A 185 13.24 17.02 17.14
C ARG A 185 13.89 16.93 18.51
N HIS A 186 15.14 17.39 18.61
CA HIS A 186 15.94 17.27 19.83
C HIS A 186 15.34 18.07 21.00
N LYS A 187 14.80 19.26 20.72
CA LYS A 187 14.23 20.15 21.74
C LYS A 187 12.97 19.53 22.36
N GLU A 188 12.02 19.13 21.52
CA GLU A 188 10.77 18.50 21.93
C GLU A 188 11.05 17.20 22.68
N LYS A 189 11.97 16.36 22.18
CA LYS A 189 12.38 15.12 22.86
C LYS A 189 12.88 15.41 24.28
N THR A 190 13.76 16.41 24.43
CA THR A 190 14.37 16.75 25.73
C THR A 190 13.32 17.24 26.71
N GLU A 191 12.45 18.17 26.30
CA GLU A 191 11.37 18.70 27.12
C GLU A 191 10.39 17.58 27.54
N MET A 192 10.02 16.68 26.63
CA MET A 192 9.18 15.52 26.94
C MET A 192 9.82 14.63 28.01
N ILE A 193 11.12 14.32 27.88
CA ILE A 193 11.83 13.48 28.85
C ILE A 193 11.85 14.11 30.24
N GLU A 194 12.05 15.44 30.34
CA GLU A 194 12.01 16.16 31.60
C GLU A 194 10.62 16.10 32.27
N LEU A 195 9.56 16.35 31.49
CA LEU A 195 8.17 16.26 31.99
C LEU A 195 7.77 14.84 32.43
N LEU A 196 8.27 13.82 31.72
CA LEU A 196 8.01 12.42 32.07
C LEU A 196 8.72 11.99 33.36
N LYS A 197 9.91 12.53 33.63
CA LYS A 197 10.67 12.29 34.86
C LYS A 197 10.14 13.03 36.08
N GLY A 198 9.41 14.13 35.87
CA GLY A 198 8.82 14.91 36.96
C GLY A 198 7.81 14.12 37.79
N ASP A 199 8.00 14.13 39.12
CA ASP A 199 7.08 13.54 40.09
C ASP A 199 5.86 14.45 40.29
N ASN A 200 4.90 14.37 39.37
CA ASN A 200 3.56 14.90 39.62
C ASN A 200 2.80 13.89 40.48
N SER A 201 2.73 14.18 41.79
CA SER A 201 2.14 13.34 42.83
C SER A 201 0.61 13.23 42.79
N ARG A 202 -0.05 13.82 41.78
CA ARG A 202 -1.52 13.84 41.66
C ARG A 202 -1.95 13.23 40.33
N GLY A 203 -2.27 11.93 40.36
CA GLY A 203 -2.97 11.22 39.28
C GLY A 203 -2.15 10.89 38.03
N VAL A 204 -2.88 10.62 36.94
CA VAL A 204 -2.33 10.31 35.60
C VAL A 204 -1.91 11.62 34.93
N SER A 205 -0.71 11.68 34.35
CA SER A 205 -0.28 12.80 33.50
C SER A 205 -0.28 12.41 32.04
N VAL A 206 -0.86 13.24 31.18
CA VAL A 206 -0.92 13.01 29.73
C VAL A 206 -0.11 14.06 28.97
N LEU A 207 0.74 13.64 28.04
CA LEU A 207 1.44 14.50 27.07
C LEU A 207 0.90 14.19 25.68
N SER A 208 0.44 15.19 24.95
CA SER A 208 -0.07 14.99 23.58
C SER A 208 0.91 15.53 22.55
N ILE A 209 1.13 14.77 21.48
CA ILE A 209 1.85 15.20 20.28
C ILE A 209 0.82 15.37 19.16
N VAL A 210 0.63 16.60 18.69
CA VAL A 210 -0.38 16.96 17.68
C VAL A 210 0.31 17.47 16.41
N GLY A 211 -0.23 17.10 15.26
CA GLY A 211 0.28 17.58 13.97
C GLY A 211 -0.25 16.77 12.79
N MET A 212 -0.03 17.29 11.59
CA MET A 212 -0.49 16.64 10.35
C MET A 212 0.15 15.26 10.12
N GLY A 213 -0.40 14.51 9.15
CA GLY A 213 0.17 13.23 8.71
C GLY A 213 1.62 13.40 8.22
N GLY A 214 2.49 12.43 8.51
CA GLY A 214 3.88 12.45 8.03
C GLY A 214 4.85 13.40 8.74
N MET A 215 4.41 14.10 9.80
CA MET A 215 5.23 15.07 10.57
C MET A 215 6.23 14.45 11.55
N GLY A 216 6.20 13.12 11.73
CA GLY A 216 7.09 12.39 12.64
C GLY A 216 6.60 12.27 14.08
N LYS A 217 5.28 12.41 14.35
CA LYS A 217 4.71 12.27 15.71
C LYS A 217 5.03 10.91 16.35
N THR A 218 4.68 9.84 15.65
CA THR A 218 4.99 8.46 16.03
C THR A 218 6.48 8.27 16.27
N THR A 219 7.32 8.84 15.40
CA THR A 219 8.78 8.76 15.51
C THR A 219 9.29 9.47 16.76
N LEU A 220 8.80 10.67 17.07
CA LEU A 220 9.14 11.37 18.30
C LEU A 220 8.71 10.58 19.54
N ALA A 221 7.48 10.05 19.56
CA ALA A 221 7.01 9.20 20.64
C ALA A 221 7.90 7.96 20.83
N GLN A 222 8.32 7.31 19.74
CA GLN A 222 9.25 6.16 19.78
C GLN A 222 10.64 6.55 20.30
N LEU A 223 11.16 7.72 19.91
CA LEU A 223 12.46 8.23 20.37
C LEU A 223 12.46 8.51 21.88
N VAL A 224 11.36 9.01 22.42
CA VAL A 224 11.18 9.21 23.86
C VAL A 224 10.98 7.86 24.55
N TYR A 225 10.10 7.01 24.02
CA TYR A 225 9.78 5.70 24.59
C TYR A 225 11.01 4.81 24.75
N ASN A 226 11.92 4.82 23.79
CA ASN A 226 13.13 4.00 23.78
C ASN A 226 14.36 4.68 24.44
N ASP A 227 14.22 5.89 24.95
CA ASP A 227 15.34 6.61 25.57
C ASP A 227 15.88 5.86 26.79
N ALA A 228 17.21 5.77 26.89
CA ALA A 228 17.86 5.02 27.97
C ALA A 228 17.51 5.55 29.36
N THR A 229 17.21 6.85 29.49
CA THR A 229 16.82 7.44 30.77
C THR A 229 15.37 7.10 31.13
N ILE A 230 14.49 7.02 30.13
CA ILE A 230 13.10 6.57 30.28
C ILE A 230 13.06 5.09 30.67
N ASN A 231 13.89 4.25 30.03
CA ASN A 231 14.01 2.83 30.36
C ASN A 231 14.43 2.56 31.80
N LYS A 232 15.21 3.46 32.41
CA LYS A 232 15.61 3.37 33.83
C LYS A 232 14.58 3.96 34.79
N THR A 233 13.66 4.78 34.28
CA THR A 233 12.68 5.52 35.09
C THR A 233 11.38 4.75 35.24
N PHE A 234 10.92 3.99 34.26
CA PHE A 234 9.63 3.31 34.33
C PHE A 234 9.81 1.80 34.57
N ASP A 235 9.02 1.25 35.50
CA ASP A 235 9.03 -0.18 35.81
C ASP A 235 8.39 -1.00 34.68
N HIS A 236 7.34 -0.44 34.09
CA HIS A 236 6.60 -1.02 32.98
C HIS A 236 6.37 0.01 31.88
N LYS A 237 6.30 -0.48 30.64
CA LYS A 237 5.96 0.34 29.49
C LYS A 237 5.07 -0.44 28.52
N ALA A 238 4.15 0.25 27.89
CA ALA A 238 3.35 -0.32 26.81
C ALA A 238 3.17 0.70 25.69
N ARG A 239 2.96 0.20 24.48
CA ARG A 239 2.65 1.01 23.30
C ARG A 239 1.52 0.35 22.53
N VAL A 240 0.50 1.11 22.18
CA VAL A 240 -0.67 0.63 21.45
C VAL A 240 -0.97 1.61 20.33
N CYS A 241 -1.17 1.09 19.12
CA CYS A 241 -1.77 1.86 18.02
C CYS A 241 -3.29 1.82 18.17
N VAL A 242 -3.95 2.96 18.18
CA VAL A 242 -5.41 3.04 18.33
C VAL A 242 -6.03 3.18 16.94
N SER A 243 -6.70 2.13 16.48
CA SER A 243 -7.44 2.18 15.22
C SER A 243 -8.59 3.18 15.26
N ASP A 244 -9.11 3.57 14.10
CA ASP A 244 -10.28 4.47 13.98
C ASP A 244 -11.50 3.97 14.76
N ASN A 245 -11.69 2.65 14.80
CA ASN A 245 -12.66 2.03 15.70
C ASN A 245 -12.06 1.94 17.10
N PHE A 246 -12.50 2.81 18.00
CA PHE A 246 -12.09 2.79 19.38
C PHE A 246 -12.65 1.56 20.10
N ASP A 247 -11.78 0.62 20.48
CA ASP A 247 -12.15 -0.58 21.21
C ASP A 247 -11.38 -0.65 22.53
N ALA A 248 -12.05 -0.22 23.61
CA ALA A 248 -11.47 -0.23 24.95
C ALA A 248 -11.03 -1.62 25.41
N VAL A 249 -11.71 -2.69 24.97
CA VAL A 249 -11.40 -4.07 25.35
C VAL A 249 -10.09 -4.49 24.70
N ASN A 250 -9.97 -4.31 23.38
CA ASN A 250 -8.76 -4.64 22.63
C ASN A 250 -7.57 -3.82 23.09
N ILE A 251 -7.74 -2.50 23.28
CA ILE A 251 -6.68 -1.62 23.78
C ILE A 251 -6.20 -2.09 25.15
N THR A 252 -7.12 -2.29 26.12
CA THR A 252 -6.76 -2.74 27.47
C THR A 252 -6.06 -4.11 27.45
N ARG A 253 -6.52 -5.04 26.61
CA ARG A 253 -5.89 -6.36 26.45
C ARG A 253 -4.46 -6.24 25.92
N THR A 254 -4.22 -5.41 24.89
CA THR A 254 -2.88 -5.19 24.32
C THR A 254 -1.93 -4.56 25.34
N ILE A 255 -2.41 -3.61 26.15
CA ILE A 255 -1.64 -3.05 27.26
C ILE A 255 -1.28 -4.14 28.27
N LEU A 256 -2.24 -4.97 28.67
CA LEU A 256 -2.01 -6.03 29.64
C LEU A 256 -1.01 -7.06 29.13
N LYS A 257 -1.12 -7.52 27.88
CA LYS A 257 -0.17 -8.45 27.25
C LYS A 257 1.25 -7.89 27.16
N SER A 258 1.40 -6.56 27.03
CA SER A 258 2.71 -5.90 27.05
C SER A 258 3.42 -5.97 28.41
N ILE A 259 2.66 -6.11 29.50
CA ILE A 259 3.17 -6.11 30.88
C ILE A 259 3.21 -7.54 31.44
N ASP A 260 2.25 -8.36 31.07
CA ASP A 260 2.10 -9.76 31.45
C ASP A 260 1.80 -10.62 30.21
N PRO A 261 2.84 -11.13 29.53
CA PRO A 261 2.67 -11.94 28.32
C PRO A 261 1.89 -13.23 28.55
N ASN A 262 1.80 -13.70 29.80
CA ASN A 262 1.07 -14.91 30.19
C ASN A 262 -0.38 -14.61 30.60
N SER A 263 -0.82 -13.36 30.50
CA SER A 263 -2.23 -13.02 30.71
C SER A 263 -3.09 -13.76 29.68
N GLY A 264 -4.04 -14.57 30.17
CA GLY A 264 -4.95 -15.33 29.31
C GLY A 264 -5.84 -14.44 28.45
N ASP A 265 -6.52 -15.04 27.47
CA ASP A 265 -7.45 -14.34 26.58
C ASP A 265 -8.78 -14.02 27.28
N GLU A 266 -8.73 -13.00 28.13
CA GLU A 266 -9.91 -12.39 28.74
C GLU A 266 -10.58 -11.41 27.77
N ASN A 267 -11.91 -11.44 27.71
CA ASN A 267 -12.71 -10.55 26.86
C ASN A 267 -13.60 -9.60 27.65
N ASP A 268 -13.74 -9.81 28.95
CA ASP A 268 -14.47 -8.88 29.81
C ASP A 268 -13.59 -7.66 30.16
N LEU A 269 -14.10 -6.47 29.84
CA LEU A 269 -13.38 -5.21 30.07
C LEU A 269 -13.06 -4.99 31.55
N ASN A 270 -14.01 -5.28 32.43
CA ASN A 270 -13.86 -5.05 33.86
C ASN A 270 -12.77 -5.97 34.44
N LEU A 271 -12.77 -7.25 34.08
CA LEU A 271 -11.72 -8.19 34.48
C LEU A 271 -10.34 -7.77 33.97
N LEU A 272 -10.24 -7.30 32.72
CA LEU A 272 -9.00 -6.76 32.17
C LEU A 272 -8.51 -5.54 32.95
N GLN A 273 -9.40 -4.59 33.25
CA GLN A 273 -9.06 -3.36 33.97
C GLN A 273 -8.67 -3.60 35.43
N VAL A 274 -9.35 -4.53 36.12
CA VAL A 274 -8.98 -4.93 37.50
C VAL A 274 -7.58 -5.55 37.51
N LYS A 275 -7.31 -6.53 36.62
CA LYS A 275 -5.98 -7.15 36.50
C LYS A 275 -4.90 -6.12 36.18
N LEU A 276 -5.17 -5.20 35.24
CA LEU A 276 -4.24 -4.14 34.87
C LEU A 276 -3.94 -3.22 36.06
N LYS A 277 -4.97 -2.78 36.78
CA LYS A 277 -4.83 -1.94 37.98
C LYS A 277 -3.99 -2.61 39.06
N GLU A 278 -4.19 -3.91 39.31
CA GLU A 278 -3.40 -4.69 40.26
C GLU A 278 -1.92 -4.75 39.86
N LYS A 279 -1.62 -5.01 38.58
CA LYS A 279 -0.25 -5.07 38.05
C LYS A 279 0.47 -3.72 38.10
N LEU A 280 -0.25 -2.63 37.89
CA LEU A 280 0.29 -1.28 37.92
C LEU A 280 0.43 -0.71 39.33
N SER A 281 -0.13 -1.38 40.36
CA SER A 281 -0.12 -0.90 41.73
C SER A 281 1.30 -0.66 42.26
N GLY A 282 1.58 0.58 42.66
CA GLY A 282 2.88 1.00 43.19
C GLY A 282 3.99 1.17 42.15
N LYS A 283 3.74 0.86 40.87
CA LYS A 283 4.72 0.90 39.78
C LYS A 283 4.65 2.23 39.00
N ARG A 284 5.78 2.65 38.44
CA ARG A 284 5.85 3.74 37.44
C ARG A 284 5.58 3.14 36.08
N PHE A 285 4.55 3.63 35.41
CA PHE A 285 4.09 3.12 34.13
C PHE A 285 4.11 4.20 33.05
N LEU A 286 4.67 3.86 31.88
CA LEU A 286 4.61 4.69 30.69
C LEU A 286 3.77 4.00 29.61
N LEU A 287 2.71 4.68 29.17
CA LEU A 287 1.87 4.23 28.07
C LEU A 287 2.04 5.16 26.86
N VAL A 288 2.20 4.60 25.67
CA VAL A 288 2.09 5.34 24.40
C VAL A 288 0.82 4.89 23.68
N LEU A 289 -0.13 5.79 23.49
CA LEU A 289 -1.30 5.61 22.64
C LEU A 289 -1.05 6.36 21.33
N ASP A 290 -0.77 5.63 20.26
CA ASP A 290 -0.40 6.18 18.97
C ASP A 290 -1.62 6.30 18.05
N ASP A 291 -1.70 7.41 17.31
CA ASP A 291 -2.73 7.76 16.30
C ASP A 291 -4.19 7.73 16.81
N ILE A 292 -4.48 8.38 17.94
CA ILE A 292 -5.88 8.49 18.44
C ILE A 292 -6.72 9.41 17.56
N TRP A 293 -7.87 8.90 17.11
CA TRP A 293 -8.90 9.66 16.38
C TRP A 293 -10.20 9.86 17.16
N ASN A 294 -10.42 9.11 18.25
CA ASN A 294 -11.69 9.15 18.99
C ASN A 294 -11.90 10.49 19.70
N GLU A 295 -13.05 11.12 19.42
CA GLU A 295 -13.47 12.40 20.02
C GLU A 295 -14.46 12.23 21.19
N ASN A 296 -14.74 10.99 21.59
CA ASN A 296 -15.65 10.69 22.68
C ASN A 296 -14.94 10.74 24.05
N TYR A 297 -15.41 11.65 24.92
CA TYR A 297 -14.89 11.79 26.27
C TYR A 297 -15.18 10.57 27.15
N ASP A 298 -16.37 9.97 27.05
CA ASP A 298 -16.76 8.85 27.91
C ASP A 298 -15.88 7.62 27.64
N ASP A 299 -15.62 7.34 26.38
CA ASP A 299 -14.70 6.28 25.93
C ASP A 299 -13.29 6.47 26.51
N TRP A 300 -12.79 7.71 26.51
CA TRP A 300 -11.52 8.04 27.16
C TRP A 300 -11.58 7.78 28.67
N THR A 301 -12.65 8.18 29.36
CA THR A 301 -12.77 7.94 30.81
C THR A 301 -12.79 6.46 31.16
N ILE A 302 -13.45 5.64 30.33
CA ILE A 302 -13.48 4.18 30.47
C ILE A 302 -12.07 3.62 30.33
N LEU A 303 -11.34 3.98 29.27
CA LEU A 303 -9.97 3.50 29.05
C LEU A 303 -9.00 4.02 30.12
N ARG A 304 -9.20 5.23 30.65
CA ARG A 304 -8.34 5.85 31.66
C ARG A 304 -8.53 5.25 33.06
N SER A 305 -9.67 4.65 33.33
CA SER A 305 -10.07 4.17 34.66
C SER A 305 -9.09 3.22 35.42
N PRO A 306 -8.32 2.30 34.78
CA PRO A 306 -7.38 1.45 35.50
C PRO A 306 -6.08 2.18 35.89
N PHE A 307 -5.81 3.36 35.32
CA PHE A 307 -4.57 4.08 35.54
C PHE A 307 -4.64 5.01 36.76
N GLY A 308 -3.60 4.96 37.58
CA GLY A 308 -3.50 5.73 38.82
C GLY A 308 -2.35 6.73 38.83
N ALA A 309 -2.02 7.19 40.04
CA ALA A 309 -0.80 7.95 40.28
C ALA A 309 0.42 7.21 39.72
N ARG A 310 1.44 7.95 39.24
CA ARG A 310 2.66 7.42 38.61
C ARG A 310 2.49 6.81 37.21
N THR A 311 1.30 6.90 36.62
CA THR A 311 1.10 6.63 35.19
C THR A 311 1.33 7.89 34.38
N LYS A 312 2.19 7.78 33.36
CA LYS A 312 2.41 8.80 32.33
C LYS A 312 1.92 8.26 31.00
N ILE A 313 1.14 9.05 30.27
CA ILE A 313 0.59 8.67 28.96
C ILE A 313 1.12 9.65 27.91
N ILE A 314 1.63 9.13 26.80
CA ILE A 314 1.92 9.90 25.59
C ILE A 314 0.83 9.57 24.59
N VAL A 315 0.13 10.58 24.09
CA VAL A 315 -0.87 10.46 23.02
C VAL A 315 -0.28 11.06 21.76
N THR A 316 -0.43 10.41 20.61
CA THR A 316 -0.22 11.05 19.31
C THR A 316 -1.55 11.15 18.56
N THR A 317 -1.80 12.28 17.91
CA THR A 317 -3.04 12.50 17.17
C THR A 317 -2.86 13.56 16.08
N ARG A 318 -3.73 13.55 15.09
CA ARG A 318 -3.86 14.62 14.10
C ARG A 318 -4.86 15.70 14.53
N LEU A 319 -5.71 15.38 15.49
CA LEU A 319 -6.88 16.18 15.86
C LEU A 319 -6.59 16.98 17.13
N GLN A 320 -6.72 18.30 17.04
CA GLN A 320 -6.47 19.16 18.20
C GLN A 320 -7.45 18.87 19.34
N ILE A 321 -8.71 18.59 19.02
CA ILE A 321 -9.78 18.30 19.98
C ILE A 321 -9.46 17.10 20.89
N VAL A 322 -8.79 16.07 20.36
CA VAL A 322 -8.35 14.89 21.12
C VAL A 322 -7.43 15.30 22.27
N SER A 323 -6.53 16.27 22.07
CA SER A 323 -5.63 16.75 23.13
C SER A 323 -6.37 17.40 24.31
N SER A 324 -7.53 18.01 24.05
CA SER A 324 -8.41 18.59 25.07
C SER A 324 -9.22 17.50 25.78
N ILE A 325 -9.74 16.51 25.05
CA ILE A 325 -10.50 15.39 25.60
C ILE A 325 -9.67 14.58 26.59
N VAL A 326 -8.41 14.29 26.23
CA VAL A 326 -7.51 13.52 27.10
C VAL A 326 -6.95 14.32 28.28
N ASP A 327 -7.32 15.61 28.39
CA ASP A 327 -6.87 16.54 29.43
C ASP A 327 -5.34 16.59 29.53
N SER A 328 -4.70 16.98 28.42
CA SER A 328 -3.24 16.98 28.28
C SER A 328 -2.59 18.01 29.21
N LEU A 329 -1.61 17.58 30.00
CA LEU A 329 -0.74 18.47 30.78
C LEU A 329 0.04 19.42 29.87
N LYS A 330 0.50 18.89 28.73
CA LYS A 330 1.24 19.64 27.71
C LYS A 330 0.93 19.08 26.34
N VAL A 331 0.75 20.00 25.40
CA VAL A 331 0.56 19.69 23.97
C VAL A 331 1.81 20.14 23.21
N PHE A 332 2.39 19.20 22.47
CA PHE A 332 3.52 19.39 21.57
C PHE A 332 2.98 19.46 20.14
N HIS A 333 2.85 20.67 19.61
CA HIS A 333 2.48 20.88 18.22
C HIS A 333 3.72 20.70 17.36
N LEU A 334 3.72 19.66 16.51
CA LEU A 334 4.83 19.43 15.59
C LEU A 334 4.64 20.25 14.32
N ASP A 335 5.50 21.25 14.17
CA ASP A 335 5.66 22.01 12.94
C ASP A 335 6.58 21.30 11.94
N LYS A 336 6.64 21.83 10.72
CA LYS A 336 7.48 21.30 9.64
C LYS A 336 8.94 21.28 10.08
N LEU A 337 9.69 20.31 9.58
CA LEU A 337 11.14 20.34 9.75
C LEU A 337 11.74 21.53 9.01
N SER A 338 12.89 22.00 9.50
CA SER A 338 13.72 22.93 8.72
C SER A 338 14.14 22.29 7.40
N ASP A 339 14.43 23.11 6.39
CA ASP A 339 14.92 22.61 5.10
C ASP A 339 16.21 21.80 5.28
N ASP A 340 17.09 22.20 6.20
CA ASP A 340 18.34 21.49 6.50
C ASP A 340 18.10 20.11 7.14
N ASP A 341 17.21 20.02 8.14
CA ASP A 341 16.85 18.74 8.76
C ASP A 341 16.15 17.82 7.74
N CYS A 342 15.27 18.40 6.91
CA CYS A 342 14.58 17.68 5.85
C CYS A 342 15.58 17.17 4.79
N LEU A 343 16.61 17.97 4.47
CA LEU A 343 17.71 17.60 3.58
C LEU A 343 18.55 16.46 4.17
N SER A 344 18.82 16.47 5.47
CA SER A 344 19.49 15.36 6.15
C SER A 344 18.69 14.06 6.05
N VAL A 345 17.38 14.09 6.32
CA VAL A 345 16.49 12.93 6.16
C VAL A 345 16.55 12.41 4.73
N PHE A 346 16.37 13.29 3.75
CA PHE A 346 16.42 12.95 2.33
C PHE A 346 17.76 12.30 1.95
N THR A 347 18.88 12.93 2.31
CA THR A 347 20.23 12.49 1.94
C THR A 347 20.54 11.11 2.53
N GLN A 348 20.13 10.87 3.78
CA GLN A 348 20.34 9.58 4.41
C GLN A 348 19.60 8.45 3.66
N HIS A 349 18.38 8.73 3.18
CA HIS A 349 17.58 7.75 2.46
C HIS A 349 18.00 7.58 0.99
N ALA A 350 18.42 8.65 0.31
CA ALA A 350 18.90 8.61 -1.07
C ALA A 350 20.33 8.11 -1.22
N LEU A 351 21.24 8.55 -0.36
CA LEU A 351 22.69 8.39 -0.58
C LEU A 351 23.36 7.54 0.50
N LYS A 352 22.63 7.13 1.54
CA LYS A 352 23.18 6.53 2.76
C LYS A 352 24.30 7.38 3.38
N ALA A 353 24.16 8.69 3.28
CA ALA A 353 25.13 9.68 3.72
C ALA A 353 24.46 10.78 4.54
N ARG A 354 25.24 11.47 5.38
CA ARG A 354 24.75 12.60 6.18
C ARG A 354 24.59 13.89 5.38
N ASN A 355 25.36 14.04 4.31
CA ASN A 355 25.35 15.22 3.44
C ASN A 355 25.81 14.84 2.01
N PHE A 356 25.77 15.82 1.11
CA PHE A 356 26.20 15.69 -0.29
C PHE A 356 27.73 15.82 -0.49
N GLY A 357 28.55 15.76 0.57
CA GLY A 357 30.00 15.97 0.46
C GLY A 357 30.68 15.03 -0.54
N GLY A 358 30.19 13.78 -0.67
CA GLY A 358 30.64 12.81 -1.68
C GLY A 358 29.83 12.78 -2.98
N TYR A 359 28.82 13.65 -3.12
CA TYR A 359 27.80 13.60 -4.18
C TYR A 359 27.48 15.01 -4.71
N LEU A 360 28.51 15.84 -4.89
CA LEU A 360 28.38 17.24 -5.31
C LEU A 360 27.48 17.44 -6.55
N PRO A 361 27.52 16.57 -7.59
CA PRO A 361 26.63 16.72 -8.74
C PRO A 361 25.14 16.65 -8.41
N PHE A 362 24.76 15.98 -7.31
CA PHE A 362 23.36 15.82 -6.90
C PHE A 362 22.91 16.86 -5.88
N LYS A 363 23.82 17.71 -5.38
CA LYS A 363 23.54 18.62 -4.27
C LYS A 363 22.43 19.61 -4.63
N GLU A 364 22.61 20.34 -5.73
CA GLU A 364 21.68 21.40 -6.13
C GLU A 364 20.29 20.84 -6.44
N ILE A 365 20.20 19.76 -7.19
CA ILE A 365 18.93 19.12 -7.52
C ILE A 365 18.26 18.49 -6.28
N GLY A 366 19.05 17.89 -5.37
CA GLY A 366 18.57 17.36 -4.11
C GLY A 366 17.96 18.43 -3.22
N GLU A 367 18.62 19.58 -3.07
CA GLU A 367 18.09 20.74 -2.34
C GLU A 367 16.77 21.25 -2.95
N LYS A 368 16.68 21.32 -4.29
CA LYS A 368 15.44 21.70 -4.99
C LYS A 368 14.30 20.70 -4.72
N ILE A 369 14.58 19.40 -4.75
CA ILE A 369 13.59 18.34 -4.45
C ILE A 369 13.12 18.42 -2.99
N VAL A 370 14.03 18.67 -2.05
CA VAL A 370 13.68 18.78 -0.62
C VAL A 370 12.77 19.98 -0.35
N ARG A 371 12.98 21.11 -1.04
CA ARG A 371 12.04 22.24 -0.95
C ARG A 371 10.63 21.87 -1.44
N ARG A 372 10.51 21.01 -2.46
CA ARG A 372 9.21 20.45 -2.90
C ARG A 372 8.57 19.54 -1.84
N CYS A 373 9.36 18.92 -0.97
CA CYS A 373 8.85 18.12 0.16
C CYS A 373 8.27 18.97 1.30
N ASN A 374 8.42 20.30 1.26
CA ASN A 374 7.74 21.25 2.14
C ASN A 374 7.91 20.95 3.64
N GLY A 375 9.13 20.55 4.03
CA GLY A 375 9.48 20.23 5.42
C GLY A 375 8.77 19.00 6.02
N LEU A 376 8.14 18.15 5.20
CA LEU A 376 7.51 16.90 5.65
C LEU A 376 8.53 15.75 5.68
N PRO A 377 8.93 15.22 6.85
CA PRO A 377 9.94 14.15 6.93
C PRO A 377 9.53 12.88 6.18
N LEU A 378 8.24 12.52 6.18
CA LEU A 378 7.76 11.36 5.43
C LEU A 378 7.92 11.55 3.91
N ALA A 379 7.69 12.75 3.40
CA ALA A 379 7.89 13.08 1.98
C ALA A 379 9.37 12.96 1.59
N ALA A 380 10.25 13.59 2.38
CA ALA A 380 11.70 13.51 2.17
C ALA A 380 12.22 12.07 2.23
N LYS A 381 11.75 11.27 3.18
CA LYS A 381 12.08 9.85 3.27
C LYS A 381 11.60 9.05 2.06
N ALA A 382 10.37 9.27 1.60
CA ALA A 382 9.80 8.55 0.46
C ALA A 382 10.58 8.83 -0.83
N ILE A 383 10.77 10.11 -1.17
CA ILE A 383 11.50 10.49 -2.39
C ILE A 383 12.98 10.16 -2.27
N GLY A 384 13.59 10.35 -1.10
CA GLY A 384 14.97 9.92 -0.87
C GLY A 384 15.11 8.41 -1.11
N SER A 385 14.17 7.60 -0.60
CA SER A 385 14.19 6.15 -0.81
C SER A 385 13.97 5.76 -2.28
N LEU A 386 13.10 6.47 -3.00
CA LEU A 386 12.90 6.29 -4.44
C LEU A 386 14.22 6.50 -5.21
N LEU A 387 14.96 7.55 -4.87
CA LEU A 387 16.21 7.92 -5.54
C LEU A 387 17.42 7.09 -5.09
N ARG A 388 17.25 6.18 -4.12
CA ARG A 388 18.35 5.44 -3.50
C ARG A 388 19.21 4.63 -4.43
N THR A 389 18.63 4.14 -5.53
CA THR A 389 19.33 3.32 -6.53
C THR A 389 19.61 4.06 -7.83
N VAL A 390 19.20 5.33 -7.91
CA VAL A 390 19.24 6.15 -9.11
C VAL A 390 20.59 6.86 -9.20
N LYS A 391 21.38 6.48 -10.20
CA LYS A 391 22.75 7.00 -10.41
C LYS A 391 22.85 8.13 -11.43
N TYR A 392 21.80 8.37 -12.22
CA TYR A 392 21.82 9.33 -13.31
C TYR A 392 21.15 10.64 -12.87
N HIS A 393 21.83 11.77 -13.10
CA HIS A 393 21.33 13.10 -12.74
C HIS A 393 20.00 13.44 -13.44
N GLN A 394 19.86 13.08 -14.71
CA GLN A 394 18.65 13.31 -15.49
C GLN A 394 17.39 12.68 -14.88
N GLU A 395 17.53 11.55 -14.19
CA GLU A 395 16.39 10.92 -13.51
C GLU A 395 15.98 11.72 -12.26
N TRP A 396 16.94 12.35 -11.56
CA TRP A 396 16.61 13.27 -10.47
C TRP A 396 15.91 14.53 -10.98
N GLU A 397 16.33 15.06 -12.14
CA GLU A 397 15.66 16.17 -12.82
C GLU A 397 14.23 15.81 -13.20
N ARG A 398 13.99 14.62 -13.80
CA ARG A 398 12.63 14.14 -14.10
C ARG A 398 11.74 14.08 -12.87
N ILE A 399 12.28 13.57 -11.75
CA ILE A 399 11.55 13.57 -10.48
C ILE A 399 11.22 14.99 -10.02
N TYR A 400 12.16 15.93 -10.11
CA TYR A 400 11.94 17.32 -9.73
C TYR A 400 10.93 18.05 -10.63
N GLU A 401 10.94 17.77 -11.93
CA GLU A 401 10.11 18.43 -12.94
C GLU A 401 8.71 17.81 -13.08
N SER A 402 8.46 16.64 -12.47
CA SER A 402 7.16 15.96 -12.55
C SER A 402 5.98 16.88 -12.19
N GLU A 403 4.92 16.79 -13.00
CA GLU A 403 3.72 17.59 -12.79
C GLU A 403 2.95 17.20 -11.53
N ILE A 404 3.21 15.99 -11.01
CA ILE A 404 2.58 15.44 -9.80
C ILE A 404 2.80 16.36 -8.60
N TRP A 405 3.93 17.07 -8.53
CA TRP A 405 4.22 18.04 -7.48
C TRP A 405 3.20 19.18 -7.38
N ASN A 406 2.58 19.55 -8.49
CA ASN A 406 1.67 20.70 -8.57
C ASN A 406 0.20 20.29 -8.44
N LEU A 407 -0.07 19.01 -8.13
CA LEU A 407 -1.43 18.54 -7.91
C LEU A 407 -1.96 19.05 -6.55
N PRO A 408 -3.18 19.63 -6.51
CA PRO A 408 -3.73 20.15 -5.27
C PRO A 408 -3.99 19.01 -4.28
N GLU A 409 -3.44 19.14 -3.07
CA GLU A 409 -3.66 18.20 -1.96
C GLU A 409 -5.15 18.05 -1.64
N GLU A 410 -5.91 19.13 -1.76
CA GLU A 410 -7.35 19.20 -1.46
C GLU A 410 -8.22 18.30 -2.35
N GLN A 411 -7.81 18.05 -3.60
CA GLN A 411 -8.57 17.19 -4.52
C GLN A 411 -8.26 15.70 -4.31
N CYS A 412 -7.13 15.35 -3.70
CA CYS A 412 -6.62 13.98 -3.63
C CYS A 412 -6.42 13.44 -2.20
N GLY A 413 -6.35 14.30 -1.18
CA GLY A 413 -6.11 13.92 0.22
C GLY A 413 -4.74 13.28 0.51
N ILE A 414 -3.81 13.32 -0.46
CA ILE A 414 -2.52 12.63 -0.41
C ILE A 414 -1.39 13.63 -0.68
N ILE A 415 -0.32 13.55 0.13
CA ILE A 415 0.91 14.34 -0.04
C ILE A 415 1.51 14.04 -1.43
N PRO A 416 1.77 15.04 -2.30
CA PRO A 416 2.24 14.85 -3.67
C PRO A 416 3.50 13.97 -3.77
N ALA A 417 4.42 14.11 -2.83
CA ALA A 417 5.62 13.28 -2.75
C ALA A 417 5.32 11.78 -2.60
N LEU A 418 4.28 11.40 -1.84
CA LEU A 418 3.89 10.00 -1.69
C LEU A 418 3.29 9.46 -2.98
N ARG A 419 2.50 10.29 -3.68
CA ARG A 419 1.96 9.94 -4.98
C ARG A 419 3.06 9.76 -6.03
N LEU A 420 4.03 10.67 -6.04
CA LEU A 420 5.19 10.57 -6.93
C LEU A 420 6.00 9.30 -6.66
N SER A 421 6.19 8.97 -5.37
CA SER A 421 6.83 7.72 -4.96
C SER A 421 6.05 6.49 -5.44
N TYR A 422 4.72 6.51 -5.39
CA TYR A 422 3.88 5.43 -5.90
C TYR A 422 3.96 5.32 -7.43
N HIS A 423 3.86 6.44 -8.14
CA HIS A 423 3.89 6.50 -9.61
C HIS A 423 5.15 5.87 -10.20
N HIS A 424 6.30 6.04 -9.52
CA HIS A 424 7.59 5.48 -9.94
C HIS A 424 7.87 4.06 -9.40
N LEU A 425 6.92 3.43 -8.69
CA LEU A 425 7.05 2.02 -8.35
C LEU A 425 6.94 1.16 -9.62
N PRO A 426 7.71 0.05 -9.72
CA PRO A 426 7.47 -0.97 -10.72
C PRO A 426 6.01 -1.45 -10.71
N SER A 427 5.45 -1.76 -11.89
CA SER A 427 4.04 -2.16 -12.08
C SER A 427 3.61 -3.28 -11.12
N TYR A 428 4.44 -4.31 -10.95
CA TYR A 428 4.19 -5.42 -10.05
C TYR A 428 4.13 -5.00 -8.57
N LEU A 429 4.92 -4.01 -8.14
CA LEU A 429 4.87 -3.48 -6.76
C LEU A 429 3.69 -2.54 -6.54
N LYS A 430 3.29 -1.74 -7.55
CA LYS A 430 2.07 -0.92 -7.47
C LYS A 430 0.84 -1.77 -7.15
N ARG A 431 0.78 -2.98 -7.74
CA ARG A 431 -0.29 -3.97 -7.52
C ARG A 431 -0.30 -4.49 -6.09
N CYS A 432 0.85 -4.95 -5.60
CA CYS A 432 0.99 -5.41 -4.22
C CYS A 432 0.66 -4.30 -3.22
N PHE A 433 1.12 -3.07 -3.47
CA PHE A 433 0.82 -1.92 -2.62
C PHE A 433 -0.67 -1.55 -2.64
N ALA A 434 -1.31 -1.57 -3.81
CA ALA A 434 -2.74 -1.30 -3.94
C ALA A 434 -3.58 -2.29 -3.13
N TYR A 435 -3.14 -3.55 -3.05
CA TYR A 435 -3.82 -4.58 -2.26
C TYR A 435 -3.89 -4.22 -0.77
N CYS A 436 -2.87 -3.56 -0.22
CA CYS A 436 -2.90 -3.09 1.18
C CYS A 436 -4.05 -2.13 1.49
N SER A 437 -4.71 -1.54 0.48
CA SER A 437 -5.86 -0.65 0.68
C SER A 437 -7.17 -1.37 1.07
N ILE A 438 -7.24 -2.69 0.89
CA ILE A 438 -8.41 -3.49 1.32
C ILE A 438 -8.33 -3.90 2.78
N LEU A 439 -7.12 -3.84 3.36
CA LEU A 439 -6.90 -4.20 4.75
C LEU A 439 -7.52 -3.12 5.64
N PRO A 440 -8.11 -3.49 6.79
CA PRO A 440 -8.53 -2.52 7.77
C PRO A 440 -7.37 -1.59 8.16
N LYS A 441 -7.69 -0.35 8.52
CA LYS A 441 -6.69 0.61 8.97
C LYS A 441 -5.98 0.05 10.21
N ASP A 442 -4.65 0.20 10.22
CA ASP A 442 -3.75 -0.29 11.28
C ASP A 442 -3.79 -1.81 11.50
N TYR A 443 -4.30 -2.59 10.52
CA TYR A 443 -4.25 -4.04 10.54
C TYR A 443 -2.80 -4.51 10.55
N GLU A 444 -2.42 -5.22 11.60
CA GLU A 444 -1.14 -5.94 11.67
C GLU A 444 -1.28 -7.23 10.85
N PHE A 445 -0.47 -7.37 9.81
CA PHE A 445 -0.44 -8.54 8.94
C PHE A 445 0.93 -9.21 8.95
N GLU A 446 0.93 -10.52 8.80
CA GLU A 446 2.14 -11.31 8.60
C GLU A 446 2.54 -11.39 7.12
N GLU A 447 3.82 -11.62 6.84
CA GLU A 447 4.34 -11.76 5.48
C GLU A 447 3.58 -12.84 4.68
N GLY A 448 3.29 -13.98 5.33
CA GLY A 448 2.57 -15.08 4.70
C GLY A 448 1.15 -14.71 4.28
N GLU A 449 0.47 -13.86 5.07
CA GLU A 449 -0.90 -13.43 4.76
C GLU A 449 -0.94 -12.60 3.48
N ILE A 450 0.01 -11.69 3.29
CA ILE A 450 0.09 -10.87 2.07
C ILE A 450 0.57 -11.65 0.86
N ILE A 451 1.43 -12.65 1.04
CA ILE A 451 1.94 -13.48 -0.07
C ILE A 451 0.86 -14.45 -0.60
N LEU A 452 -0.02 -14.95 0.29
CA LEU A 452 -1.07 -15.90 -0.07
C LEU A 452 -2.27 -15.26 -0.77
N LEU A 453 -2.44 -13.94 -0.60
CA LEU A 453 -3.47 -13.13 -1.23
C LEU A 453 -2.98 -12.57 -2.56
#